data_AF-A0A958TE82-F1
#
_entry.id   AF-A0A958TE82-F1
#
_cell.length_a   1.000
_cell.length_b   1.000
_cell.length_c   1.000
_cell.angle_alpha   90.00
_cell.angle_beta   90.00
_cell.angle_gamma   90.00
#
_symmetry.space_group_name_H-M   'P 1'
#
loop_
_entity.id
_entity.type
_entity.pdbx_description
1 polymer ?
#
loop_
_entity_poly.entity_id
_entity_poly.type
_entity_poly.pdbx_seq_one_letter_code
_entity_poly.pdbx_strand_id
1 'polypeptide(L)'
;MGEIIDVISDVTVYGSAALAFIYLIGFNRFDKAYKFFTLYLLTIAVIQLGMKAWKWYFEGQSNLFLFFYFFTLQFLWISLFYKELLKFKLMGYLLIGVFVLIGIQYWLDPGLYLRYNPLGISMTQMILVVYSLLYLYRNLTERGNFYLVNIGFLIYFSSSTLIFTAGNLAFDDDFVKSISWILVKVNVVIYFIFQILIFVEWWKHYRIPKKRLSK
;
A
#
# COMPACT_ATOMS: atom_id res chain seq x y z
N MET A 1 -12.61 -7.44 22.47
CA MET A 1 -11.46 -7.18 21.55
C MET A 1 -11.83 -7.32 20.08
N GLY A 2 -12.72 -8.26 19.69
CA GLY A 2 -13.21 -8.39 18.31
C GLY A 2 -13.88 -7.12 17.76
N GLU A 3 -14.88 -6.59 18.47
CA GLU A 3 -15.62 -5.39 18.07
C GLU A 3 -14.72 -4.16 17.83
N ILE A 4 -13.70 -3.95 18.66
CA ILE A 4 -12.76 -2.84 18.50
C ILE A 4 -12.00 -2.96 17.18
N ILE A 5 -11.58 -4.17 16.81
CA ILE A 5 -10.82 -4.39 15.58
C ILE A 5 -11.72 -4.25 14.35
N ASP A 6 -12.99 -4.66 14.45
CA ASP A 6 -13.96 -4.45 13.37
C ASP A 6 -14.23 -2.95 13.16
N VAL A 7 -14.35 -2.17 14.24
CA VAL A 7 -14.44 -0.72 14.18
C VAL A 7 -13.18 -0.12 13.55
N ILE A 8 -11.98 -0.55 13.97
CA ILE A 8 -10.73 -0.08 13.35
C ILE A 8 -10.69 -0.43 11.86
N SER A 9 -11.11 -1.64 11.48
CA SER A 9 -11.19 -2.05 10.08
C SER A 9 -12.08 -1.11 9.28
N ASP A 10 -13.27 -0.80 9.77
CA ASP A 10 -14.18 0.14 9.12
C ASP A 10 -13.60 1.55 9.03
N VAL A 11 -13.00 2.03 10.12
CA VAL A 11 -12.29 3.32 10.16
C VAL A 11 -11.16 3.34 9.13
N THR A 12 -10.42 2.25 8.93
CA THR A 12 -9.37 2.21 7.91
C THR A 12 -9.92 2.29 6.49
N VAL A 13 -11.04 1.62 6.21
CA VAL A 13 -11.68 1.67 4.88
C VAL A 13 -12.12 3.09 4.57
N TYR A 14 -12.89 3.72 5.45
CA TYR A 14 -13.37 5.10 5.23
C TYR A 14 -12.23 6.13 5.34
N GLY A 15 -11.25 5.89 6.21
CA GLY A 15 -10.04 6.69 6.35
C GLY A 15 -9.21 6.72 5.07
N SER A 16 -9.14 5.60 4.33
CA SER A 16 -8.43 5.55 3.05
C SER A 16 -9.08 6.48 2.02
N ALA A 17 -10.42 6.49 1.96
CA ALA A 17 -11.17 7.38 1.09
C ALA A 17 -11.04 8.85 1.49
N ALA A 18 -11.08 9.15 2.79
CA ALA A 18 -10.86 10.50 3.30
C ALA A 18 -9.46 11.01 2.93
N LEU A 19 -8.41 10.19 3.10
CA LEU A 19 -7.05 10.55 2.73
C LEU A 19 -6.89 10.76 1.23
N ALA A 20 -7.51 9.91 0.40
CA ALA A 20 -7.52 10.10 -1.04
C ALA A 20 -8.17 11.44 -1.43
N PHE A 21 -9.28 11.80 -0.80
CA PHE A 21 -9.98 13.06 -1.05
C PHE A 21 -9.15 14.28 -0.66
N ILE A 22 -8.51 14.30 0.52
CA ILE A 22 -7.69 15.47 0.93
C ILE A 22 -6.46 15.66 0.04
N TYR A 23 -5.88 14.58 -0.47
CA TYR A 23 -4.74 14.64 -1.40
C TYR A 23 -5.18 15.08 -2.81
N LEU A 24 -6.39 14.71 -3.24
CA LEU A 24 -6.95 15.17 -4.51
C LEU A 24 -7.03 16.70 -4.62
N ILE A 25 -7.32 17.40 -3.51
CA ILE A 25 -7.39 18.88 -3.47
C ILE A 25 -6.06 19.52 -3.92
N GLY A 26 -4.93 18.87 -3.63
CA GLY A 26 -3.60 19.31 -4.01
C GLY A 26 -3.10 18.81 -5.36
N PHE A 27 -3.86 17.98 -6.07
CA PHE A 27 -3.36 17.19 -7.21
C PHE A 27 -2.71 18.04 -8.31
N ASN A 28 -3.35 19.14 -8.72
CA ASN A 28 -2.82 20.03 -9.76
C ASN A 28 -1.80 21.06 -9.24
N ARG A 29 -1.59 21.13 -7.92
CA ARG A 29 -0.79 22.19 -7.27
C ARG A 29 0.63 21.75 -6.95
N PHE A 30 0.82 20.45 -6.68
CA PHE A 30 2.09 19.89 -6.23
C PHE A 30 2.80 19.09 -7.32
N ASP A 31 3.98 18.58 -6.98
CA ASP A 31 4.90 17.93 -7.89
C ASP A 31 4.44 16.53 -8.34
N LYS A 32 5.23 15.87 -9.20
CA LYS A 32 4.91 14.54 -9.72
C LYS A 32 4.88 13.47 -8.63
N ALA A 33 5.74 13.56 -7.61
CA ALA A 33 5.73 12.61 -6.49
C ALA A 33 4.39 12.69 -5.76
N TYR A 34 3.89 13.89 -5.48
CA TYR A 34 2.57 14.09 -4.90
C TYR A 34 1.45 13.49 -5.75
N LYS A 35 1.50 13.66 -7.08
CA LYS A 35 0.50 13.08 -7.99
C LYS A 35 0.50 11.55 -7.93
N PHE A 36 1.67 10.91 -8.02
CA PHE A 36 1.75 9.44 -7.93
C PHE A 36 1.28 8.92 -6.57
N PHE A 37 1.64 9.60 -5.49
CA PHE A 37 1.15 9.24 -4.15
C PHE A 37 -0.37 9.43 -4.01
N THR A 38 -0.95 10.48 -4.63
CA THR A 38 -2.40 10.68 -4.65
C THR A 38 -3.10 9.57 -5.44
N LEU A 39 -2.56 9.17 -6.60
CA LEU A 39 -3.10 8.05 -7.40
C LEU A 39 -3.01 6.72 -6.66
N TYR A 40 -1.94 6.51 -5.88
CA TYR A 40 -1.86 5.40 -4.93
C TYR A 40 -3.02 5.44 -3.93
N LEU A 41 -3.22 6.54 -3.20
CA LEU A 41 -4.30 6.65 -2.21
C LEU A 41 -5.69 6.41 -2.83
N LEU A 42 -5.94 6.97 -4.01
CA LEU A 42 -7.20 6.76 -4.73
C LEU A 42 -7.41 5.29 -5.09
N THR A 43 -6.37 4.64 -5.58
CA THR A 43 -6.42 3.22 -5.93
C THR A 43 -6.76 2.37 -4.70
N ILE A 44 -6.09 2.62 -3.58
CA ILE A 44 -6.37 1.90 -2.33
C ILE A 44 -7.80 2.15 -1.85
N ALA A 45 -8.26 3.39 -1.88
CA ALA A 45 -9.62 3.74 -1.49
C ALA A 45 -10.68 3.04 -2.36
N VAL A 46 -10.52 3.08 -3.69
CA VAL A 46 -11.44 2.43 -4.64
C VAL A 46 -11.48 0.92 -4.39
N ILE A 47 -10.34 0.28 -4.22
CA ILE A 47 -10.27 -1.17 -4.03
C ILE A 47 -10.85 -1.58 -2.66
N GLN A 48 -10.55 -0.86 -1.58
CA GLN A 48 -11.09 -1.17 -0.25
C GLN A 48 -12.60 -0.97 -0.17
N LEU A 49 -13.11 0.13 -0.74
CA LEU A 49 -14.55 0.35 -0.85
C LEU A 49 -15.20 -0.72 -1.74
N GLY A 50 -14.56 -1.10 -2.84
CA GLY A 50 -14.99 -2.20 -3.70
C GLY A 50 -15.05 -3.54 -2.98
N MET A 51 -14.04 -3.87 -2.17
CA MET A 51 -14.01 -5.10 -1.36
C MET A 51 -15.13 -5.10 -0.32
N LYS A 52 -15.38 -3.96 0.34
CA LYS A 52 -16.48 -3.81 1.31
C LYS A 52 -17.85 -3.90 0.64
N ALA A 53 -18.05 -3.24 -0.49
CA ALA A 53 -19.28 -3.30 -1.27
C ALA A 53 -19.54 -4.72 -1.78
N TRP A 54 -18.51 -5.41 -2.31
CA TRP A 54 -18.64 -6.79 -2.76
C TRP A 54 -19.12 -7.71 -1.65
N LYS A 55 -18.51 -7.61 -0.46
CA LYS A 55 -18.92 -8.40 0.71
C LYS A 55 -20.39 -8.17 1.09
N TRP A 56 -20.88 -6.95 0.92
CA TRP A 56 -22.27 -6.60 1.24
C TRP A 56 -23.28 -7.14 0.22
N TYR A 57 -22.98 -7.02 -1.09
CA TYR A 57 -23.91 -7.44 -2.15
C TYR A 57 -23.82 -8.94 -2.50
N PHE A 58 -22.65 -9.57 -2.32
CA PHE A 58 -22.38 -10.95 -2.71
C PHE A 58 -21.91 -11.75 -1.50
N GLU A 59 -22.79 -11.86 -0.50
CA GLU A 59 -22.52 -12.60 0.72
C GLU A 59 -22.07 -14.04 0.42
N GLY A 60 -21.01 -14.50 1.10
CA GLY A 60 -20.42 -15.83 0.89
C GLY A 60 -19.51 -15.96 -0.35
N GLN A 61 -19.45 -14.96 -1.25
CA GLN A 61 -18.52 -14.98 -2.38
C GLN A 61 -17.17 -14.34 -2.04
N SER A 62 -16.12 -14.97 -2.55
CA SER A 62 -14.75 -14.45 -2.40
C SER A 62 -14.54 -13.15 -3.17
N ASN A 63 -13.91 -12.17 -2.53
CA ASN A 63 -13.43 -10.94 -3.15
C ASN A 63 -11.92 -10.97 -3.45
N LEU A 64 -11.29 -12.16 -3.41
CA LEU A 64 -9.84 -12.34 -3.56
C LEU A 64 -9.29 -11.76 -4.87
N PHE A 65 -10.08 -11.75 -5.94
CA PHE A 65 -9.69 -11.15 -7.21
C PHE A 65 -9.36 -9.65 -7.09
N LEU A 66 -9.99 -8.92 -6.16
CA LEU A 66 -9.66 -7.52 -5.91
C LEU A 66 -8.26 -7.35 -5.31
N PHE A 67 -7.73 -8.38 -4.66
CA PHE A 67 -6.38 -8.38 -4.11
C PHE A 67 -5.32 -8.33 -5.21
N PHE A 68 -5.58 -8.94 -6.38
CA PHE A 68 -4.70 -8.82 -7.55
C PHE A 68 -4.47 -7.36 -7.94
N TYR A 69 -5.56 -6.60 -8.07
CA TYR A 69 -5.50 -5.17 -8.38
C TYR A 69 -4.85 -4.39 -7.24
N PHE A 70 -5.10 -4.78 -5.99
CA PHE A 70 -4.54 -4.12 -4.81
C PHE A 70 -3.01 -4.09 -4.85
N PHE A 71 -2.36 -5.26 -4.85
CA PHE A 71 -0.90 -5.30 -4.75
C PHE A 71 -0.22 -4.82 -6.04
N THR A 72 -0.82 -5.09 -7.20
CA THR A 72 -0.25 -4.74 -8.51
C THR A 72 -0.27 -3.24 -8.74
N LEU A 73 -1.41 -2.58 -8.52
CA LEU A 73 -1.51 -1.13 -8.70
C LEU A 73 -0.84 -0.36 -7.56
N GLN A 74 -0.83 -0.90 -6.34
CA GLN A 74 0.03 -0.38 -5.26
C GLN A 74 1.48 -0.36 -5.70
N PHE A 75 2.00 -1.48 -6.22
CA PHE A 75 3.37 -1.56 -6.67
C PHE A 75 3.67 -0.56 -7.80
N LEU A 76 2.75 -0.39 -8.76
CA LEU A 76 2.87 0.59 -9.84
C LEU A 76 3.05 2.00 -9.30
N TRP A 77 2.08 2.49 -8.52
CA TRP A 77 2.06 3.87 -8.09
C TRP A 77 3.20 4.19 -7.14
N ILE A 78 3.53 3.27 -6.23
CA ILE A 78 4.62 3.48 -5.28
C ILE A 78 5.99 3.40 -5.98
N SER A 79 6.15 2.54 -6.99
CA SER A 79 7.38 2.54 -7.80
C SER A 79 7.56 3.85 -8.57
N LEU A 80 6.50 4.41 -9.14
CA LEU A 80 6.55 5.72 -9.81
C LEU A 80 6.81 6.86 -8.83
N PHE A 81 6.21 6.80 -7.64
CA PHE A 81 6.48 7.73 -6.54
C PHE A 81 7.97 7.73 -6.15
N TYR A 82 8.55 6.55 -5.91
CA TYR A 82 9.98 6.45 -5.58
C TYR A 82 10.87 6.80 -6.76
N LYS A 83 10.48 6.51 -8.00
CA LYS A 83 11.21 6.97 -9.19
C LYS A 83 11.31 8.49 -9.23
N GLU A 84 10.26 9.21 -8.81
CA GLU A 84 10.30 10.67 -8.72
C GLU A 84 11.13 11.18 -7.54
N LEU A 85 11.09 10.51 -6.38
CA LEU A 85 11.88 10.93 -5.21
C LEU A 85 13.37 10.61 -5.35
N LEU A 86 13.70 9.43 -5.87
CA LEU A 86 15.08 8.94 -5.96
C LEU A 86 15.74 9.21 -7.31
N LYS A 87 14.97 9.44 -8.38
CA LYS A 87 15.48 9.69 -9.74
C LYS A 87 16.38 8.57 -10.28
N PHE A 88 16.30 7.37 -9.72
CA PHE A 88 17.07 6.22 -10.19
C PHE A 88 16.37 5.56 -11.39
N LYS A 89 17.11 5.42 -12.51
CA LYS A 89 16.60 4.74 -13.72
C LYS A 89 16.24 3.27 -13.43
N LEU A 90 16.98 2.63 -12.51
CA LEU A 90 16.78 1.24 -12.10
C LEU A 90 15.33 0.93 -11.69
N MET A 91 14.64 1.88 -11.05
CA MET A 91 13.25 1.69 -10.62
C MET A 91 12.29 1.48 -11.79
N GLY A 92 12.56 2.10 -12.94
CA GLY A 92 11.79 1.86 -14.15
C GLY A 92 11.98 0.45 -14.71
N TYR A 93 13.22 -0.05 -14.70
CA TYR A 93 13.52 -1.41 -15.14
C TYR A 93 12.93 -2.46 -14.20
N LEU A 94 13.06 -2.26 -12.89
CA LEU A 94 12.45 -3.14 -11.88
C LEU A 94 10.92 -3.15 -11.99
N LEU A 95 10.30 -1.99 -12.21
CA LEU A 95 8.87 -1.88 -12.44
C LEU A 95 8.44 -2.78 -13.61
N ILE A 96 9.05 -2.60 -14.78
CA ILE A 96 8.72 -3.38 -15.98
C ILE A 96 8.99 -4.88 -15.75
N GLY A 97 10.15 -5.22 -15.18
CA GLY A 97 10.52 -6.62 -14.91
C GLY A 97 9.53 -7.32 -13.98
N VAL A 98 9.10 -6.68 -12.90
CA VAL A 98 8.11 -7.23 -11.97
C VAL A 98 6.74 -7.40 -12.64
N PHE A 99 6.31 -6.45 -13.47
CA PHE A 99 5.06 -6.59 -14.23
C PHE A 99 5.09 -7.76 -15.21
N VAL A 100 6.22 -7.96 -15.90
CA VAL A 100 6.42 -9.13 -16.77
C VAL A 100 6.37 -10.42 -15.96
N LEU A 101 7.05 -10.49 -14.81
CA LEU A 101 7.03 -11.67 -13.94
C LEU A 101 5.63 -11.98 -13.40
N ILE A 102 4.86 -10.97 -12.97
CA ILE A 102 3.47 -11.15 -12.57
C ILE A 102 2.64 -11.66 -13.76
N GLY A 103 2.79 -11.06 -14.95
CA GLY A 103 2.08 -11.50 -16.15
C GLY A 103 2.37 -12.97 -16.49
N ILE A 104 3.62 -13.39 -16.41
CA ILE A 104 4.02 -14.80 -16.61
C ILE A 104 3.36 -15.70 -15.57
N GLN A 105 3.33 -15.32 -14.29
CA GLN A 105 2.68 -16.13 -13.24
C GLN A 105 1.19 -16.34 -13.53
N TYR A 106 0.46 -15.30 -13.92
CA TYR A 106 -0.97 -15.42 -14.25
C TYR A 106 -1.23 -16.13 -15.58
N TRP A 107 -0.27 -16.11 -16.50
CA TRP A 107 -0.36 -16.91 -17.73
C TRP A 107 -0.14 -18.40 -17.47
N LEU A 108 0.83 -18.75 -16.62
CA LEU A 108 1.12 -20.14 -16.24
C LEU A 108 0.04 -20.73 -15.32
N ASP A 109 -0.52 -19.92 -14.43
CA ASP A 109 -1.53 -20.33 -13.46
C ASP A 109 -2.63 -19.27 -13.31
N PRO A 110 -3.62 -19.27 -14.22
CA PRO A 110 -4.77 -18.36 -14.15
C PRO A 110 -5.59 -18.51 -12.85
N GLY A 111 -5.48 -19.66 -12.18
CA GLY A 111 -6.12 -19.92 -10.89
C GLY A 111 -5.69 -18.94 -9.79
N LEU A 112 -4.52 -18.31 -9.93
CA LEU A 112 -4.03 -17.24 -9.04
C LEU A 112 -4.94 -16.01 -9.00
N TYR A 113 -5.92 -15.89 -9.89
CA TYR A 113 -6.93 -14.82 -9.81
C TYR A 113 -8.02 -15.12 -8.77
N LEU A 114 -8.23 -16.39 -8.43
CA LEU A 114 -9.23 -16.85 -7.46
C LEU A 114 -8.63 -17.19 -6.09
N ARG A 115 -7.31 -17.28 -5.98
CA ARG A 115 -6.56 -17.50 -4.74
C ARG A 115 -5.48 -16.43 -4.56
N TYR A 116 -4.81 -16.40 -3.40
CA TYR A 116 -3.67 -15.49 -3.23
C TYR A 116 -2.53 -15.86 -4.18
N ASN A 117 -1.75 -14.86 -4.58
CA ASN A 117 -0.45 -15.03 -5.25
C ASN A 117 0.70 -14.66 -4.29
N PRO A 118 1.12 -15.59 -3.39
CA PRO A 118 2.17 -15.37 -2.40
C PRO A 118 3.45 -14.76 -2.95
N LEU A 119 3.90 -15.27 -4.10
CA LEU A 119 5.17 -14.88 -4.70
C LEU A 119 5.10 -13.46 -5.27
N GLY A 120 4.06 -13.15 -6.03
CA GLY A 120 3.83 -11.80 -6.55
C GLY A 120 3.70 -10.75 -5.44
N ILE A 121 2.94 -11.08 -4.39
CA ILE A 121 2.75 -10.21 -3.23
C ILE A 121 4.08 -10.00 -2.50
N SER A 122 4.77 -11.07 -2.13
CA SER A 122 6.02 -10.98 -1.35
C SER A 122 7.11 -10.24 -2.14
N MET A 123 7.27 -10.55 -3.42
CA MET A 123 8.25 -9.89 -4.29
C MET A 123 7.97 -8.38 -4.40
N THR A 124 6.73 -7.98 -4.69
CA THR A 124 6.38 -6.56 -4.81
C THR A 124 6.63 -5.82 -3.50
N GLN A 125 6.19 -6.35 -2.37
CA GLN A 125 6.37 -5.71 -1.06
C GLN A 125 7.85 -5.59 -0.68
N MET A 126 8.67 -6.63 -0.89
CA MET A 126 10.11 -6.60 -0.61
C MET A 126 10.82 -5.50 -1.42
N ILE A 127 10.48 -5.33 -2.69
CA ILE A 127 11.05 -4.27 -3.53
C ILE A 127 10.66 -2.89 -3.00
N LEU A 128 9.40 -2.71 -2.56
CA LEU A 128 8.96 -1.44 -1.96
C LEU A 128 9.67 -1.15 -0.61
N VAL A 129 9.96 -2.18 0.18
CA VAL A 129 10.79 -2.05 1.39
C VAL A 129 12.19 -1.55 1.03
N VAL A 130 12.82 -2.14 0.01
CA VAL A 130 14.15 -1.69 -0.47
C VAL A 130 14.09 -0.24 -0.95
N TYR A 131 13.05 0.17 -1.68
CA TYR A 131 12.89 1.57 -2.10
C TYR A 131 12.77 2.52 -0.91
N SER A 132 12.02 2.14 0.12
CA SER A 132 11.88 2.93 1.34
C SER A 132 13.20 3.08 2.10
N LEU A 133 14.00 2.01 2.18
CA LEU A 133 15.34 2.04 2.77
C LEU A 133 16.30 2.94 2.00
N LEU A 134 16.31 2.86 0.65
CA LEU A 134 17.11 3.74 -0.19
C LEU A 134 16.71 5.21 -0.02
N TYR A 135 15.43 5.49 0.17
CA TYR A 135 14.95 6.84 0.44
C TYR A 135 15.42 7.36 1.80
N LEU A 136 15.37 6.55 2.85
CA LEU A 136 15.93 6.93 4.16
C LEU A 136 17.43 7.17 4.05
N TYR A 137 18.17 6.29 3.37
CA TYR A 137 19.61 6.41 3.18
C TYR A 137 19.98 7.74 2.50
N ARG A 138 19.23 8.16 1.46
CA ARG A 138 19.46 9.44 0.78
C ARG A 138 19.15 10.66 1.66
N ASN A 139 18.23 10.51 2.61
CA ASN A 139 17.71 11.60 3.45
C ASN A 139 18.17 11.45 4.92
N LEU A 140 19.34 10.85 5.16
CA LEU A 140 19.89 10.68 6.51
C LEU A 140 20.19 12.01 7.20
N THR A 141 20.64 13.02 6.43
CA THR A 141 21.06 14.32 6.96
C THR A 141 19.91 15.32 7.02
N GLU A 142 19.01 15.31 6.04
CA GLU A 142 17.88 16.24 5.96
C GLU A 142 16.57 15.49 5.68
N ARG A 143 15.49 15.90 6.35
CA ARG A 143 14.16 15.31 6.11
C ARG A 143 13.60 15.82 4.79
N GLY A 144 13.69 15.01 3.74
CA GLY A 144 13.06 15.27 2.45
C GLY A 144 11.53 15.18 2.46
N ASN A 145 10.89 15.57 1.36
CA ASN A 145 9.43 15.50 1.17
C ASN A 145 8.89 14.08 1.42
N PHE A 146 7.74 13.91 2.07
CA PHE A 146 7.16 12.58 2.36
C PHE A 146 7.96 11.74 3.37
N TYR A 147 8.77 12.35 4.24
CA TYR A 147 9.56 11.61 5.22
C TYR A 147 8.69 10.74 6.16
N LEU A 148 7.58 11.26 6.71
CA LEU A 148 6.72 10.46 7.60
C LEU A 148 5.97 9.37 6.83
N VAL A 149 5.54 9.67 5.60
CA VAL A 149 4.93 8.68 4.70
C VAL A 149 5.91 7.56 4.39
N ASN A 150 7.19 7.87 4.16
CA ASN A 150 8.21 6.86 3.90
C ASN A 150 8.47 5.95 5.12
N ILE A 151 8.51 6.51 6.33
CA ILE A 151 8.58 5.72 7.56
C ILE A 151 7.37 4.79 7.66
N GLY A 152 6.17 5.32 7.38
CA GLY A 152 4.94 4.54 7.32
C GLY A 152 5.01 3.39 6.31
N PHE A 153 5.52 3.65 5.10
CA PHE A 153 5.76 2.61 4.10
C PHE A 153 6.73 1.54 4.57
N LEU A 154 7.84 1.93 5.20
CA LEU A 154 8.82 0.97 5.71
C LEU A 154 8.17 0.03 6.73
N ILE A 155 7.48 0.58 7.72
CA ILE A 155 6.83 -0.18 8.79
C ILE A 155 5.73 -1.06 8.22
N TYR A 156 4.84 -0.49 7.41
CA TYR A 156 3.68 -1.21 6.85
C TYR A 156 4.12 -2.32 5.90
N PHE A 157 4.96 -2.04 4.90
CA PHE A 157 5.38 -3.05 3.92
C PHE A 157 6.26 -4.13 4.54
N SER A 158 7.14 -3.80 5.49
CA SER A 158 7.94 -4.81 6.19
C SER A 158 7.05 -5.76 7.00
N SER A 159 6.10 -5.19 7.76
CA SER A 159 5.18 -5.98 8.58
C SER A 159 4.26 -6.83 7.71
N SER A 160 3.73 -6.26 6.64
CA SER A 160 2.87 -6.93 5.66
C SER A 160 3.60 -8.10 4.98
N THR A 161 4.87 -7.89 4.56
CA THR A 161 5.70 -8.95 3.98
C THR A 161 5.88 -10.12 4.95
N LEU A 162 6.19 -9.84 6.22
CA LEU A 162 6.35 -10.86 7.25
C LEU A 162 5.04 -11.62 7.48
N ILE A 163 3.91 -10.91 7.57
CA ILE A 163 2.57 -11.49 7.74
C ILE A 163 2.22 -12.43 6.58
N PHE A 164 2.39 -11.97 5.34
CA PHE A 164 2.06 -12.79 4.16
C PHE A 164 3.02 -13.95 3.96
N THR A 165 4.29 -13.80 4.31
CA THR A 165 5.25 -14.91 4.27
C THR A 165 4.90 -15.96 5.34
N ALA A 166 4.62 -15.52 6.57
CA ALA A 166 4.25 -16.41 7.67
C ALA A 166 2.94 -17.16 7.39
N GLY A 167 1.91 -16.48 6.86
CA GLY A 167 0.62 -17.09 6.54
C GLY A 167 0.69 -18.15 5.43
N ASN A 168 1.68 -18.07 4.54
CA ASN A 168 1.86 -19.06 3.46
C ASN A 168 2.70 -20.28 3.85
N LEU A 169 3.45 -20.22 4.96
CA LEU A 169 4.20 -21.35 5.52
C LEU A 169 3.35 -22.23 6.44
N ALA A 170 2.10 -21.84 6.64
CA ALA A 170 1.26 -22.35 7.70
C ALA A 170 0.50 -23.59 7.19
N PHE A 171 1.01 -24.77 7.55
CA PHE A 171 0.41 -26.07 7.27
C PHE A 171 -0.93 -26.24 8.02
N ASP A 172 -1.78 -27.12 7.52
CA ASP A 172 -3.24 -27.31 7.73
C ASP A 172 -3.68 -27.64 9.19
N ASP A 173 -3.25 -26.87 10.18
CA ASP A 173 -3.55 -27.04 11.61
C ASP A 173 -4.41 -25.88 12.14
N ASP A 174 -5.30 -26.14 13.11
CA ASP A 174 -6.19 -25.12 13.68
C ASP A 174 -5.41 -24.04 14.46
N PHE A 175 -4.22 -24.39 14.98
CA PHE A 175 -3.27 -23.43 15.54
C PHE A 175 -2.81 -22.38 14.49
N VAL A 176 -2.60 -22.82 13.26
CA VAL A 176 -2.17 -22.00 12.14
C VAL A 176 -3.27 -21.03 11.68
N LYS A 177 -4.54 -21.48 11.69
CA LYS A 177 -5.68 -20.59 11.39
C LYS A 177 -5.77 -19.46 12.42
N SER A 178 -5.59 -19.77 13.71
CA SER A 178 -5.59 -18.76 14.78
C SER A 178 -4.47 -17.72 14.61
N ILE A 179 -3.25 -18.16 14.28
CA ILE A 179 -2.12 -17.26 13.98
C ILE A 179 -2.44 -16.38 12.77
N SER A 180 -2.97 -16.95 11.68
CA SER A 180 -3.33 -16.21 10.47
C SER A 180 -4.35 -15.11 10.76
N TRP A 181 -5.37 -15.40 11.58
CA TRP A 181 -6.34 -14.40 12.04
C TRP A 181 -5.71 -13.28 12.86
N ILE A 182 -4.77 -13.59 13.75
CA ILE A 182 -4.05 -12.59 14.54
C ILE A 182 -3.20 -11.70 13.62
N LEU A 183 -2.50 -12.29 12.64
CA LEU A 183 -1.66 -11.55 11.69
C LEU A 183 -2.49 -10.57 10.85
N VAL A 184 -3.70 -10.95 10.42
CA VAL A 184 -4.63 -10.05 9.72
C VAL A 184 -5.02 -8.87 10.61
N LYS A 185 -5.36 -9.12 11.87
CA LYS A 185 -5.72 -8.06 12.84
C LYS A 185 -4.55 -7.08 13.08
N VAL A 186 -3.33 -7.61 13.18
CA VAL A 186 -2.12 -6.79 13.31
C VAL A 186 -1.91 -5.93 12.05
N ASN A 187 -2.13 -6.48 10.85
CA ASN A 187 -2.03 -5.74 9.59
C ASN A 187 -2.97 -4.52 9.58
N VAL A 188 -4.23 -4.71 10.01
CA VAL A 188 -5.24 -3.64 10.10
C VAL A 188 -4.76 -2.52 11.03
N VAL A 189 -4.25 -2.85 12.21
CA VAL A 189 -3.74 -1.84 13.17
C VAL A 189 -2.53 -1.09 12.61
N ILE A 190 -1.60 -1.79 11.97
CA ILE A 190 -0.42 -1.15 11.36
C ILE A 190 -0.85 -0.24 10.20
N TYR A 191 -1.83 -0.66 9.40
CA TYR A 191 -2.38 0.17 8.33
C TYR A 191 -3.08 1.42 8.88
N PHE A 192 -3.81 1.31 10.00
CA PHE A 192 -4.39 2.46 10.69
C PHE A 192 -3.32 3.46 11.15
N ILE A 193 -2.24 2.98 11.78
CA ILE A 193 -1.09 3.81 12.17
C ILE A 193 -0.49 4.48 10.93
N PHE A 194 -0.36 3.75 9.83
CA PHE A 194 0.15 4.30 8.58
C PHE A 194 -0.75 5.45 8.06
N GLN A 195 -2.07 5.31 8.10
CA GLN A 195 -3.00 6.37 7.73
C GLN A 195 -2.83 7.64 8.57
N ILE A 196 -2.57 7.51 9.87
CA ILE A 196 -2.26 8.65 10.75
C ILE A 196 -0.99 9.35 10.27
N LEU A 197 0.07 8.61 9.94
CA LEU A 197 1.32 9.21 9.43
C LEU A 197 1.10 9.96 8.10
N ILE A 198 0.29 9.41 7.20
CA ILE A 198 -0.09 10.07 5.93
C ILE A 198 -0.84 11.37 6.22
N PHE A 199 -1.80 11.35 7.15
CA PHE A 199 -2.54 12.55 7.53
C PHE A 199 -1.62 13.62 8.12
N VAL A 200 -0.72 13.24 9.03
CA VAL A 200 0.23 14.19 9.66
C VAL A 200 1.19 14.79 8.63
N GLU A 201 1.67 14.00 7.67
CA GLU A 201 2.48 14.50 6.55
C GLU A 201 1.72 15.55 5.73
N TRP A 202 0.47 15.25 5.36
CA TRP A 202 -0.40 16.19 4.65
C TRP A 202 -0.61 17.48 5.44
N TRP A 203 -0.95 17.36 6.72
CA TRP A 203 -1.25 18.49 7.58
C TRP A 203 -0.06 19.45 7.70
N LYS A 204 1.15 18.89 7.85
CA LYS A 204 2.38 19.68 8.04
C LYS A 204 2.89 20.32 6.75
N HIS A 205 2.79 19.63 5.61
CA HIS A 205 3.51 20.05 4.40
C HIS A 205 2.60 20.48 3.23
N TYR A 206 1.34 20.06 3.20
CA TYR A 206 0.48 20.19 2.01
C TYR A 206 -0.87 20.86 2.25
N ARG A 207 -1.28 21.09 3.50
CA ARG A 207 -2.55 21.77 3.83
C ARG A 207 -2.62 23.21 3.33
N ILE A 208 -1.54 23.98 3.49
CA ILE A 208 -1.47 25.39 3.08
C ILE A 208 -0.60 25.48 1.83
N PRO A 209 -1.11 25.99 0.69
CA PRO A 209 -0.26 26.21 -0.47
C PRO A 209 0.83 27.22 -0.10
N LYS A 210 2.10 26.81 -0.19
CA LYS A 210 3.21 27.78 -0.15
C LYS A 210 2.92 28.79 -1.27
N LYS A 211 2.66 30.06 -0.92
CA LYS A 211 2.62 31.14 -1.91
C LYS A 211 3.89 31.00 -2.73
N ARG A 212 3.77 30.96 -4.06
CA ARG A 212 4.92 31.14 -4.96
C ARG A 212 5.58 32.45 -4.53
N LEU A 213 6.67 32.37 -3.77
CA LEU A 213 7.61 33.46 -3.69
C LEU A 213 8.23 33.51 -5.08
N SER A 214 7.67 34.38 -5.92
CA SER A 214 8.25 34.78 -7.19
C SER A 214 9.70 35.19 -6.94
N LYS A 215 10.64 34.44 -7.51
CA LYS A 215 11.91 35.00 -7.94
C LYS A 215 11.80 35.26 -9.43
#